data_AF-A0A5D2I1H0-F1
#
_entry.id   AF-A0A5D2I1H0-F1
#
_cell.length_a   1.000
_cell.length_b   1.000
_cell.length_c   1.000
_cell.angle_alpha   90.00
_cell.angle_beta   90.00
_cell.angle_gamma   90.00
#
_symmetry.space_group_name_H-M   'P 1'
#
loop_
_entity.id
_entity.type
_entity.pdbx_description
1 polymer ?
#
loop_
_entity_poly.entity_id
_entity_poly.type
_entity_poly.pdbx_seq_one_letter_code
_entity_poly.pdbx_strand_id
1 'polypeptide(L)'
;MGKKKQVDDSIIPIDIAPSDPGYLRASRKKITKQEAQRLRSLKLTAPCFLDNIPCRARSKRRVTRKKSTPKLKNKLDSGSFECYLETLWSRLPADKRDLFTRLDCQWFAWYRKASYREKVLSWVKRKEIFSTKYVLVPIVCWGHWSLLIFCHFGESLQSKTRTPCMLLLDSLQMSDALRLEADIRRFMFDIYKAEGRPENKQMIYQVPLLVPKVPQQRNGKECGNFVLYFINLFVKSAPENFNIDNYPYFMKNDWFNAEAVERFCERLHALA
;
A
#
# COMPACT_ATOMS: atom_id res chain seq x y z
N MET A 1 31.50 6.08 -68.40
CA MET A 1 31.03 5.17 -67.33
C MET A 1 30.48 6.00 -66.18
N GLY A 2 29.38 5.53 -65.55
CA GLY A 2 28.98 5.92 -64.19
C GLY A 2 28.33 7.30 -64.01
N LYS A 3 27.01 7.38 -64.25
CA LYS A 3 26.13 8.47 -63.82
C LYS A 3 26.00 8.48 -62.28
N LYS A 4 26.01 9.64 -61.64
CA LYS A 4 24.97 10.00 -60.65
C LYS A 4 24.83 11.53 -60.53
N LYS A 5 23.60 11.96 -60.81
CA LYS A 5 23.10 13.33 -60.91
C LYS A 5 22.82 13.92 -59.52
N GLN A 6 23.10 15.21 -59.46
CA GLN A 6 22.57 16.26 -58.59
C GLN A 6 21.05 16.44 -58.80
N VAL A 7 20.28 16.59 -57.71
CA VAL A 7 18.93 17.22 -57.62
C VAL A 7 18.78 17.58 -56.13
N ASP A 8 18.94 18.84 -55.71
CA ASP A 8 18.02 19.99 -55.77
C ASP A 8 16.90 19.94 -54.71
N ASP A 9 16.97 20.90 -53.80
CA ASP A 9 16.06 21.16 -52.69
C ASP A 9 14.83 21.92 -53.20
N SER A 10 13.64 21.34 -53.09
CA SER A 10 12.40 22.11 -53.16
C SER A 10 11.31 21.46 -52.29
N ILE A 11 10.92 22.21 -51.25
CA ILE A 11 9.89 21.89 -50.26
C ILE A 11 8.58 22.55 -50.70
N ILE A 12 7.51 21.77 -50.91
CA ILE A 12 6.10 22.19 -50.84
C ILE A 12 5.26 21.01 -50.27
N PRO A 13 4.28 21.24 -49.38
CA PRO A 13 3.71 20.21 -48.50
C PRO A 13 2.50 19.48 -49.12
N ILE A 14 2.26 18.24 -48.64
CA ILE A 14 1.02 17.49 -48.92
C ILE A 14 0.46 16.94 -47.59
N ASP A 15 -0.77 17.36 -47.30
CA ASP A 15 -1.66 16.92 -46.22
C ASP A 15 -2.12 15.46 -46.39
N ILE A 16 -1.96 14.63 -45.36
CA ILE A 16 -2.82 13.45 -45.08
C ILE A 16 -2.89 13.22 -43.55
N ALA A 17 -4.05 13.49 -42.95
CA ALA A 17 -4.51 12.93 -41.66
C ALA A 17 -5.17 11.54 -41.90
N PRO A 18 -5.63 10.73 -40.91
CA PRO A 18 -5.75 10.93 -39.45
C PRO A 18 -5.23 9.71 -38.61
N SER A 19 -5.12 9.74 -37.28
CA SER A 19 -6.21 9.34 -36.37
C SER A 19 -5.77 9.46 -34.91
N ASP A 20 -6.50 10.28 -34.17
CA ASP A 20 -6.36 10.57 -32.75
C ASP A 20 -7.49 9.83 -31.99
N PRO A 21 -7.23 8.99 -30.97
CA PRO A 21 -8.29 8.41 -30.15
C PRO A 21 -8.85 9.48 -29.21
N GLY A 22 -9.93 10.11 -29.64
CA GLY A 22 -10.65 11.14 -28.91
C GLY A 22 -11.10 10.71 -27.50
N TYR A 23 -10.84 11.60 -26.55
CA TYR A 23 -11.44 11.64 -25.23
C TYR A 23 -12.98 11.61 -25.31
N LEU A 24 -13.61 10.50 -24.88
CA LEU A 24 -15.05 10.47 -24.65
C LEU A 24 -15.40 11.25 -23.37
N ARG A 25 -15.71 12.54 -23.52
CA ARG A 25 -16.47 13.29 -22.50
C ARG A 25 -17.92 12.81 -22.52
N ALA A 26 -18.37 12.22 -21.41
CA ALA A 26 -19.79 11.92 -21.19
C ALA A 26 -20.60 13.22 -21.10
N SER A 27 -21.28 13.59 -22.19
CA SER A 27 -22.20 14.72 -22.20
C SER A 27 -23.55 14.26 -21.63
N ARG A 28 -23.93 14.76 -20.45
CA ARG A 28 -25.27 14.55 -19.87
C ARG A 28 -26.28 15.35 -20.70
N LYS A 29 -27.01 14.69 -21.61
CA LYS A 29 -28.19 15.29 -22.23
C LYS A 29 -29.26 15.54 -21.16
N LYS A 30 -29.65 16.81 -20.98
CA LYS A 30 -30.79 17.17 -20.13
C LYS A 30 -32.07 16.87 -20.91
N ILE A 31 -32.91 16.00 -20.33
CA ILE A 31 -34.24 15.64 -20.87
C ILE A 31 -35.17 16.85 -20.74
N THR A 32 -35.99 17.09 -21.76
CA THR A 32 -36.95 18.20 -21.76
C THR A 32 -38.14 17.93 -20.82
N LYS A 33 -38.79 18.98 -20.32
CA LYS A 33 -39.90 18.86 -19.36
C LYS A 33 -41.11 18.06 -19.93
N GLN A 34 -41.28 18.07 -21.25
CA GLN A 34 -42.30 17.29 -21.98
C GLN A 34 -41.95 15.79 -22.06
N GLU A 35 -40.70 15.41 -22.30
CA GLU A 35 -40.27 14.00 -22.32
C GLU A 35 -40.36 13.36 -20.93
N ALA A 36 -40.05 14.12 -19.88
CA ALA A 36 -40.21 13.67 -18.49
C ALA A 36 -41.69 13.49 -18.07
N GLN A 37 -42.63 14.20 -18.72
CA GLN A 37 -44.07 13.99 -18.53
C GLN A 37 -44.57 12.76 -19.28
N ARG A 38 -44.08 12.49 -20.50
CA ARG A 38 -44.41 11.28 -21.28
C ARG A 38 -43.98 9.98 -20.59
N LEU A 39 -42.83 9.98 -19.91
CA LEU A 39 -42.36 8.81 -19.15
C LEU A 39 -43.17 8.56 -17.87
N ARG A 40 -43.78 9.59 -17.28
CA ARG A 40 -44.64 9.46 -16.09
C ARG A 40 -46.04 8.95 -16.39
N SER A 41 -46.51 9.07 -17.64
CA SER A 41 -47.84 8.60 -18.05
C SER A 41 -47.90 7.12 -18.44
N LEU A 42 -46.77 6.41 -18.48
CA LEU A 42 -46.72 4.97 -18.75
C LEU A 42 -47.01 4.18 -17.46
N LYS A 43 -48.30 4.04 -17.13
CA LYS A 43 -48.77 3.06 -16.13
C LYS A 43 -48.58 1.65 -16.69
N LEU A 44 -47.69 0.85 -16.10
CA LEU A 44 -47.65 -0.59 -16.30
C LEU A 44 -48.84 -1.22 -15.56
N THR A 45 -49.96 -1.40 -16.26
CA THR A 45 -51.07 -2.24 -15.80
C THR A 45 -50.86 -3.64 -16.35
N ALA A 46 -50.26 -4.52 -15.55
CA ALA A 46 -50.25 -5.95 -15.82
C ALA A 46 -50.79 -6.68 -14.57
N PRO A 47 -51.92 -7.42 -14.67
CA PRO A 47 -52.46 -8.19 -13.55
C PRO A 47 -51.64 -9.48 -13.36
N CYS A 48 -51.12 -9.69 -12.15
CA CYS A 48 -50.47 -10.94 -11.77
C CYS A 48 -51.53 -11.93 -11.26
N PHE A 49 -51.90 -12.89 -12.09
CA PHE A 49 -52.57 -14.11 -11.65
C PHE A 49 -51.53 -15.01 -10.98
N LEU A 50 -51.76 -15.36 -9.71
CA LEU A 50 -51.40 -16.64 -9.08
C LEU A 50 -52.02 -16.66 -7.68
N ASP A 51 -53.19 -17.30 -7.59
CA ASP A 51 -53.87 -17.67 -6.36
C ASP A 51 -53.08 -18.74 -5.57
N ASN A 52 -53.19 -18.65 -4.24
CA ASN A 52 -53.06 -19.71 -3.24
C ASN A 52 -51.75 -20.53 -3.17
N ILE A 53 -50.85 -20.10 -2.28
CA ILE A 53 -49.86 -21.00 -1.65
C ILE A 53 -50.05 -20.95 -0.12
N PRO A 54 -50.20 -22.10 0.59
CA PRO A 54 -50.41 -22.11 2.04
C PRO A 54 -49.21 -21.58 2.82
N CYS A 55 -49.47 -20.66 3.76
CA CYS A 55 -48.48 -20.15 4.71
C CYS A 55 -47.95 -21.28 5.61
N ARG A 56 -46.71 -21.74 5.39
CA ARG A 56 -46.00 -22.60 6.34
C ARG A 56 -45.81 -21.87 7.67
N ALA A 57 -46.15 -22.54 8.77
CA ALA A 57 -45.96 -22.07 10.13
C ALA A 57 -44.49 -21.64 10.39
N ARG A 58 -44.36 -20.52 11.11
CA ARG A 58 -43.10 -19.86 11.44
C ARG A 58 -42.24 -20.78 12.32
N SER A 59 -41.17 -21.35 11.77
CA SER A 59 -40.12 -22.00 12.56
C SER A 59 -39.57 -20.97 13.57
N LYS A 60 -39.67 -21.27 14.87
CA LYS A 60 -38.99 -20.51 15.93
C LYS A 60 -37.49 -20.77 15.81
N ARG A 61 -36.82 -20.11 14.85
CA ARG A 61 -35.36 -19.98 14.88
C ARG A 61 -35.02 -19.18 16.12
N ARG A 62 -34.39 -19.85 17.07
CA ARG A 62 -33.65 -19.26 18.19
C ARG A 62 -32.79 -18.14 17.60
N VAL A 63 -33.11 -16.88 17.91
CA VAL A 63 -32.24 -15.76 17.60
C VAL A 63 -31.04 -15.92 18.52
N THR A 64 -30.05 -16.68 18.08
CA THR A 64 -28.69 -16.44 18.54
C THR A 64 -28.41 -15.02 18.09
N ARG A 65 -28.46 -14.10 19.04
CA ARG A 65 -27.90 -12.76 18.94
C ARG A 65 -26.48 -12.95 18.42
N LYS A 66 -26.28 -12.86 17.10
CA LYS A 66 -24.97 -12.55 16.55
C LYS A 66 -24.61 -11.26 17.27
N LYS A 67 -23.68 -11.34 18.23
CA LYS A 67 -22.96 -10.15 18.67
C LYS A 67 -22.50 -9.53 17.36
N SER A 68 -23.09 -8.39 17.00
CA SER A 68 -22.60 -7.59 15.90
C SER A 68 -21.20 -7.20 16.31
N THR A 69 -20.21 -7.95 15.83
CA THR A 69 -18.82 -7.56 15.89
C THR A 69 -18.76 -6.14 15.32
N PRO A 70 -18.10 -5.19 16.01
CA PRO A 70 -17.96 -3.85 15.49
C PRO A 70 -17.28 -4.00 14.15
N LYS A 71 -18.02 -3.71 13.07
CA LYS A 71 -17.50 -3.75 11.73
C LYS A 71 -16.22 -2.91 11.72
N LEU A 72 -15.08 -3.52 11.41
CA LEU A 72 -13.81 -2.85 11.16
C LEU A 72 -13.96 -2.02 9.87
N LYS A 73 -14.70 -0.91 9.92
CA LYS A 73 -15.45 -0.47 8.73
C LYS A 73 -14.84 0.65 7.92
N ASN A 74 -13.83 1.34 8.44
CA ASN A 74 -13.29 2.49 7.75
C ASN A 74 -11.81 2.30 7.46
N LYS A 75 -11.44 2.66 6.24
CA LYS A 75 -10.07 2.84 5.82
C LYS A 75 -9.42 3.88 6.72
N LEU A 76 -8.31 3.53 7.35
CA LEU A 76 -7.56 4.46 8.19
C LEU A 76 -7.02 5.60 7.33
N ASP A 77 -7.31 6.84 7.75
CA ASP A 77 -6.58 8.01 7.31
C ASP A 77 -5.21 8.08 8.02
N SER A 78 -4.33 8.96 7.53
CA SER A 78 -2.97 9.06 8.05
C SER A 78 -2.91 9.53 9.50
N GLY A 79 -3.83 10.39 9.96
CA GLY A 79 -3.86 10.86 11.34
C GLY A 79 -4.29 9.75 12.31
N SER A 80 -5.37 9.04 11.97
CA SER A 80 -5.81 7.87 12.73
C SER A 80 -4.73 6.79 12.78
N PHE A 81 -4.09 6.49 11.65
CA PHE A 81 -3.00 5.51 11.59
C PHE A 81 -1.84 5.88 12.51
N GLU A 82 -1.40 7.14 12.48
CA GLU A 82 -0.29 7.62 13.28
C GLU A 82 -0.61 7.55 14.78
N CYS A 83 -1.83 7.93 15.20
CA CYS A 83 -2.28 7.81 16.59
C CYS A 83 -2.20 6.36 17.09
N TYR A 84 -2.68 5.41 16.28
CA TYR A 84 -2.57 3.99 16.63
C TYR A 84 -1.13 3.49 16.65
N LEU A 85 -0.29 3.95 15.72
CA LEU A 85 1.13 3.59 15.69
C LEU A 85 1.86 4.10 16.94
N GLU A 86 1.58 5.33 17.40
CA GLU A 86 2.11 5.87 18.66
C GLU A 86 1.65 5.07 19.87
N THR A 87 0.37 4.66 19.87
CA THR A 87 -0.18 3.81 20.93
C THR A 87 0.52 2.45 20.99
N LEU A 88 0.84 1.86 19.84
CA LEU A 88 1.66 0.63 19.78
C LEU A 88 3.08 0.90 20.27
N TRP A 89 3.70 1.98 19.81
CA TRP A 89 5.10 2.30 20.08
C TRP A 89 5.37 2.57 21.56
N SER A 90 4.51 3.36 22.20
CA SER A 90 4.59 3.70 23.64
C SER A 90 4.50 2.48 24.56
N ARG A 91 3.92 1.38 24.07
CA ARG A 91 3.76 0.12 24.80
C ARG A 91 4.87 -0.90 24.56
N LEU A 92 5.80 -0.61 23.64
CA LEU A 92 6.92 -1.51 23.40
C LEU A 92 7.90 -1.49 24.56
N PRO A 93 8.46 -2.63 24.98
CA PRO A 93 9.59 -2.69 25.91
C PRO A 93 10.81 -1.90 25.38
N ALA A 94 11.63 -1.36 26.29
CA ALA A 94 12.78 -0.53 25.91
C ALA A 94 13.82 -1.29 25.07
N ASP A 95 14.13 -2.53 25.45
CA ASP A 95 15.01 -3.44 24.70
C ASP A 95 14.56 -3.64 23.25
N LYS A 96 13.26 -3.65 23.00
CA LYS A 96 12.72 -3.68 21.64
C LYS A 96 12.90 -2.34 20.96
N ARG A 97 12.63 -1.21 21.61
CA ARG A 97 12.76 0.13 20.99
C ARG A 97 14.18 0.40 20.50
N ASP A 98 15.20 -0.14 21.16
CA ASP A 98 16.60 0.04 20.75
C ASP A 98 16.93 -0.67 19.42
N LEU A 99 16.15 -1.68 19.04
CA LEU A 99 16.35 -2.43 17.80
C LEU A 99 15.63 -1.80 16.60
N PHE A 100 14.60 -0.99 16.84
CA PHE A 100 13.69 -0.49 15.81
C PHE A 100 13.64 1.03 15.78
N THR A 101 13.76 1.58 14.57
CA THR A 101 13.30 2.95 14.29
C THR A 101 12.03 2.90 13.46
N ARG A 102 11.07 3.81 13.71
CA ARG A 102 9.94 4.01 12.81
C ARG A 102 9.99 5.39 12.15
N LEU A 103 9.55 5.43 10.89
CA LEU A 103 9.28 6.65 10.17
C LEU A 103 7.80 6.99 10.22
N ASP A 104 7.50 8.27 10.09
CA ASP A 104 6.13 8.77 9.95
C ASP A 104 5.51 8.25 8.63
N CYS A 105 4.24 7.89 8.68
CA CYS A 105 3.54 7.28 7.55
C CYS A 105 3.47 8.14 6.28
N GLN A 106 3.58 9.46 6.39
CA GLN A 106 3.48 10.38 5.27
C GLN A 106 4.82 10.67 4.61
N TRP A 107 5.94 10.38 5.29
CA TRP A 107 7.27 10.78 4.82
C TRP A 107 7.62 10.18 3.45
N PHE A 108 7.33 8.91 3.22
CA PHE A 108 7.58 8.30 1.91
C PHE A 108 6.72 8.95 0.81
N ALA A 109 5.44 9.21 1.09
CA ALA A 109 4.55 9.86 0.13
C ALA A 109 4.99 11.30 -0.19
N TRP A 110 5.51 12.03 0.80
CA TRP A 110 6.06 13.36 0.62
C TRP A 110 7.41 13.34 -0.10
N TYR A 111 8.29 12.38 0.19
CA TYR A 111 9.58 12.22 -0.49
C TYR A 111 9.44 12.08 -2.01
N ARG A 112 8.37 11.43 -2.46
CA ARG A 112 8.05 11.29 -3.89
C ARG A 112 7.75 12.63 -4.58
N LYS A 113 7.41 13.67 -3.82
CA LYS A 113 7.24 15.04 -4.31
C LYS A 113 8.59 15.77 -4.28
N ALA A 114 9.06 16.25 -5.43
CA ALA A 114 10.37 16.90 -5.55
C ALA A 114 10.56 18.04 -4.53
N SER A 115 9.53 18.84 -4.26
CA SER A 115 9.56 19.97 -3.33
C SER A 115 9.73 19.59 -1.85
N TYR A 116 9.44 18.34 -1.46
CA TYR A 116 9.56 17.89 -0.07
C TYR A 116 10.74 16.95 0.15
N ARG A 117 11.44 16.54 -0.92
CA ARG A 117 12.46 15.49 -0.89
C ARG A 117 13.56 15.78 0.12
N GLU A 118 14.23 16.92 0.00
CA GLU A 118 15.33 17.31 0.90
C GLU A 118 14.86 17.44 2.36
N LYS A 119 13.63 17.99 2.54
CA LYS A 119 13.03 18.14 3.86
C LYS A 119 12.83 16.77 4.53
N VAL A 120 12.25 15.80 3.81
CA VAL A 120 12.07 14.43 4.31
C VAL A 120 13.41 13.78 4.62
N LEU A 121 14.41 13.90 3.74
CA LEU A 121 15.75 13.34 3.98
C LEU A 121 16.38 13.93 5.23
N SER A 122 16.23 15.23 5.48
CA SER A 122 16.70 15.86 6.73
C SER A 122 16.03 15.30 7.97
N TRP A 123 14.74 14.93 7.87
CA TRP A 123 13.98 14.35 8.98
C TRP A 123 14.37 12.90 9.24
N VAL A 124 14.58 12.12 8.17
CA VAL A 124 15.10 10.75 8.24
C VAL A 124 16.50 10.74 8.86
N LYS A 125 17.36 11.68 8.48
CA LYS A 125 18.71 11.81 9.04
C LYS A 125 18.70 11.99 10.57
N ARG A 126 17.79 12.83 11.09
CA ARG A 126 17.62 13.03 12.54
C ARG A 126 17.11 11.81 13.31
N LYS A 127 16.66 10.76 12.62
CA LYS A 127 16.21 9.51 13.23
C LYS A 127 17.36 8.51 13.43
N GLU A 128 18.57 8.81 12.95
CA GLU A 128 19.77 7.97 13.13
C GLU A 128 19.53 6.50 12.72
N ILE A 129 18.80 6.30 11.62
CA ILE A 129 18.24 4.99 11.27
C ILE A 129 19.29 3.90 11.00
N PHE A 130 20.52 4.31 10.68
CA PHE A 130 21.67 3.41 10.48
C PHE A 130 22.18 2.80 11.78
N SER A 131 21.83 3.33 12.94
CA SER A 131 22.19 2.78 14.25
C SER A 131 21.23 1.68 14.71
N THR A 132 20.09 1.52 14.03
CA THR A 132 19.08 0.51 14.39
C THR A 132 19.08 -0.69 13.45
N LYS A 133 18.68 -1.86 13.97
CA LYS A 133 18.65 -3.10 13.18
C LYS A 133 17.51 -3.11 12.17
N TYR A 134 16.39 -2.47 12.51
CA TYR A 134 15.20 -2.45 11.68
C TYR A 134 14.62 -1.05 11.58
N VAL A 135 14.29 -0.64 10.36
CA VAL A 135 13.60 0.64 10.11
C VAL A 135 12.23 0.33 9.53
N LEU A 136 11.18 0.65 10.28
CA LEU A 136 9.80 0.48 9.87
C LEU A 136 9.34 1.72 9.12
N VAL A 137 8.92 1.55 7.87
CA VAL A 137 8.47 2.62 6.98
C VAL A 137 7.05 2.30 6.52
N PRO A 138 6.01 2.77 7.25
CA PRO A 138 4.65 2.71 6.75
C PRO A 138 4.53 3.54 5.47
N ILE A 139 3.96 2.96 4.42
CA ILE A 139 3.77 3.62 3.13
C ILE A 139 2.28 3.77 2.88
N VAL A 140 1.82 5.01 2.68
CA VAL A 140 0.48 5.30 2.15
C VAL A 140 0.59 5.97 0.78
N CYS A 141 0.29 5.21 -0.27
CA CYS A 141 0.32 5.68 -1.66
C CYS A 141 -0.97 5.30 -2.37
N TRP A 142 -1.57 6.24 -3.12
CA TRP A 142 -2.80 5.99 -3.90
C TRP A 142 -3.95 5.40 -3.08
N GLY A 143 -4.01 5.73 -1.79
CA GLY A 143 -5.03 5.20 -0.89
C GLY A 143 -4.83 3.73 -0.49
N HIS A 144 -3.64 3.18 -0.68
CA HIS A 144 -3.26 1.85 -0.21
C HIS A 144 -2.15 1.96 0.83
N TRP A 145 -2.23 1.11 1.85
CA TRP A 145 -1.27 1.00 2.93
C TRP A 145 -0.43 -0.26 2.75
N SER A 146 0.90 -0.11 2.76
CA SER A 146 1.87 -1.19 2.81
C SER A 146 2.96 -0.87 3.84
N LEU A 147 3.76 -1.88 4.21
CA LEU A 147 4.87 -1.71 5.13
C LEU A 147 6.18 -2.05 4.43
N LEU A 148 7.07 -1.07 4.33
CA LEU A 148 8.46 -1.30 3.96
C LEU A 148 9.28 -1.43 5.26
N ILE A 149 10.19 -2.41 5.29
CA ILE A 149 11.12 -2.61 6.40
C ILE A 149 12.54 -2.65 5.84
N PHE A 150 13.40 -1.76 6.29
CA PHE A 150 14.85 -1.90 6.08
C PHE A 150 15.42 -2.78 7.17
N CYS A 151 16.08 -3.87 6.80
CA CYS A 151 16.78 -4.77 7.71
C CYS A 151 18.28 -4.51 7.59
N HIS A 152 18.96 -4.39 8.73
CA HIS A 152 20.41 -4.22 8.84
C HIS A 152 20.95 -3.06 8.01
N PHE A 153 20.19 -1.97 7.91
CA PHE A 153 20.49 -0.85 7.01
C PHE A 153 21.83 -0.16 7.33
N GLY A 154 22.25 -0.21 8.60
CA GLY A 154 23.54 0.25 9.11
C GLY A 154 24.77 -0.52 8.65
N GLU A 155 24.57 -1.81 8.36
CA GLU A 155 25.64 -2.77 8.14
C GLU A 155 26.27 -2.61 6.75
N SER A 156 27.48 -3.16 6.58
CA SER A 156 28.15 -3.16 5.29
C SER A 156 27.32 -3.95 4.26
N LEU A 157 27.14 -3.37 3.06
CA LEU A 157 26.47 -4.04 1.93
C LEU A 157 27.17 -5.35 1.50
N GLN A 158 28.42 -5.57 1.92
CA GLN A 158 29.20 -6.78 1.64
C GLN A 158 29.23 -7.77 2.82
N SER A 159 28.52 -7.48 3.91
CA SER A 159 28.46 -8.36 5.07
C SER A 159 27.86 -9.71 4.69
N LYS A 160 28.53 -10.80 5.08
CA LYS A 160 28.05 -12.19 4.85
C LYS A 160 27.15 -12.70 5.97
N THR A 161 27.17 -12.04 7.13
CA THR A 161 26.44 -12.47 8.34
C THR A 161 25.19 -11.63 8.60
N ARG A 162 25.22 -10.35 8.20
CA ARG A 162 24.13 -9.39 8.36
C ARG A 162 23.96 -8.60 7.07
N THR A 163 23.43 -9.26 6.05
CA THR A 163 23.24 -8.65 4.74
C THR A 163 22.06 -7.67 4.80
N PRO A 164 22.25 -6.40 4.40
CA PRO A 164 21.16 -5.45 4.29
C PRO A 164 20.10 -5.94 3.29
N CYS A 165 18.83 -5.80 3.63
CA CYS A 165 17.72 -6.09 2.72
C CYS A 165 16.47 -5.29 3.04
N MET A 166 15.52 -5.34 2.12
CA MET A 166 14.23 -4.66 2.22
C MET A 166 13.11 -5.69 2.21
N LEU A 167 12.12 -5.53 3.08
CA LEU A 167 10.89 -6.33 3.09
C LEU A 167 9.71 -5.42 2.75
N LEU A 168 8.89 -5.78 1.77
CA LEU A 168 7.66 -5.06 1.44
C LEU A 168 6.44 -5.95 1.72
N LEU A 169 5.75 -5.67 2.81
CA LEU A 169 4.56 -6.39 3.23
C LEU A 169 3.31 -5.67 2.71
N ASP A 170 2.51 -6.41 1.94
CA ASP A 170 1.27 -5.92 1.32
C ASP A 170 0.14 -6.92 1.58
N SER A 171 -0.95 -6.42 2.19
CA SER A 171 -2.16 -7.21 2.53
C SER A 171 -3.22 -7.23 1.43
N LEU A 172 -3.03 -6.49 0.33
CA LEU A 172 -3.85 -6.62 -0.88
C LEU A 172 -3.16 -7.39 -1.99
N GLN A 173 -1.85 -7.61 -1.86
CA GLN A 173 -1.01 -8.11 -2.94
C GLN A 173 -1.20 -7.29 -4.23
N MET A 174 -1.65 -6.04 -4.09
CA MET A 174 -1.90 -5.11 -5.18
C MET A 174 -0.61 -4.49 -5.71
N SER A 175 0.52 -4.82 -5.07
CA SER A 175 1.84 -4.53 -5.56
C SER A 175 2.11 -5.28 -6.86
N ASP A 176 1.96 -4.58 -7.99
CA ASP A 176 3.14 -4.46 -8.85
C ASP A 176 4.24 -3.89 -7.94
N ALA A 177 5.02 -4.75 -7.28
CA ALA A 177 6.17 -4.31 -6.48
C ALA A 177 7.04 -3.34 -7.31
N LEU A 178 7.09 -3.57 -8.62
CA LEU A 178 7.65 -2.72 -9.66
C LEU A 178 7.23 -1.24 -9.56
N ARG A 179 5.97 -0.93 -9.23
CA ARG A 179 5.47 0.46 -9.16
C ARG A 179 6.08 1.24 -8.01
N LEU A 180 6.41 0.60 -6.89
CA LEU A 180 7.05 1.24 -5.76
C LEU A 180 8.55 1.00 -5.73
N GLU A 181 9.05 -0.09 -6.32
CA GLU A 181 10.45 -0.49 -6.25
C GLU A 181 11.40 0.60 -6.73
N ALA A 182 11.12 1.24 -7.87
CA ALA A 182 11.95 2.33 -8.38
C ALA A 182 12.02 3.51 -7.40
N ASP A 183 10.89 3.86 -6.77
CA ASP A 183 10.81 4.92 -5.77
C ASP A 183 11.50 4.49 -4.45
N ILE A 184 11.38 3.23 -4.03
CA ILE A 184 12.03 2.66 -2.84
C ILE A 184 13.54 2.65 -3.01
N ARG A 185 14.06 2.17 -4.14
CA ARG A 185 15.51 2.15 -4.42
C ARG A 185 16.08 3.56 -4.48
N ARG A 186 15.34 4.51 -5.08
CA ARG A 186 15.74 5.92 -5.07
C ARG A 186 15.72 6.51 -3.67
N PHE A 187 14.69 6.21 -2.87
CA PHE A 187 14.60 6.66 -1.47
C PHE A 187 15.78 6.17 -0.66
N MET A 188 16.10 4.88 -0.74
CA MET A 188 17.26 4.29 -0.10
C MET A 188 18.56 4.97 -0.54
N PHE A 189 18.79 5.14 -1.85
CA PHE A 189 19.98 5.82 -2.35
C PHE A 189 20.12 7.26 -1.86
N ASP A 190 19.04 8.03 -1.89
CA ASP A 190 19.06 9.42 -1.43
C ASP A 190 19.31 9.52 0.09
N ILE A 191 18.85 8.54 0.88
CA ILE A 191 19.17 8.46 2.30
C ILE A 191 20.67 8.21 2.51
N TYR A 192 21.26 7.23 1.84
CA TYR A 192 22.71 6.96 1.94
C TYR A 192 23.52 8.21 1.56
N LYS A 193 23.12 8.88 0.49
CA LYS A 193 23.75 10.13 0.03
C LYS A 193 23.60 11.27 1.05
N ALA A 194 22.42 11.43 1.65
CA ALA A 194 22.17 12.48 2.65
C ALA A 194 22.95 12.28 3.96
N GLU A 195 23.28 11.03 4.29
CA GLU A 195 24.20 10.69 5.38
C GLU A 195 25.68 10.79 5.01
N GLY A 196 26.00 11.07 3.74
CA GLY A 196 27.39 11.16 3.27
C GLY A 196 28.12 9.81 3.28
N ARG A 197 27.37 8.70 3.19
CA ARG A 197 27.98 7.37 3.19
C ARG A 197 28.62 7.03 1.83
N PRO A 198 29.72 6.25 1.80
CA PRO A 198 30.52 6.05 0.60
C PRO A 198 29.97 5.00 -0.38
N GLU A 199 28.91 4.27 -0.03
CA GLU A 199 28.36 3.20 -0.87
C GLU A 199 27.88 3.73 -2.22
N ASN A 200 28.33 3.07 -3.29
CA ASN A 200 27.97 3.49 -4.64
C ASN A 200 26.51 3.14 -4.98
N LYS A 201 25.97 3.84 -5.98
CA LYS A 201 24.59 3.68 -6.43
C LYS A 201 24.29 2.24 -6.88
N GLN A 202 25.20 1.59 -7.63
CA GLN A 202 24.97 0.24 -8.14
C GLN A 202 24.79 -0.77 -7.01
N MET A 203 25.64 -0.73 -5.98
CA MET A 203 25.56 -1.61 -4.82
C MET A 203 24.26 -1.38 -4.04
N ILE A 204 23.88 -0.13 -3.80
CA ILE A 204 22.62 0.21 -3.14
C ILE A 204 21.42 -0.34 -3.92
N TYR A 205 21.44 -0.19 -5.24
CA TYR A 205 20.38 -0.71 -6.11
C TYR A 205 20.36 -2.23 -6.25
N GLN A 206 21.41 -2.94 -5.80
CA GLN A 206 21.45 -4.40 -5.75
C GLN A 206 20.94 -4.97 -4.42
N VAL A 207 20.68 -4.13 -3.41
CA VAL A 207 20.12 -4.60 -2.14
C VAL A 207 18.80 -5.34 -2.38
N PRO A 208 18.65 -6.57 -1.88
CA PRO A 208 17.45 -7.38 -2.14
C PRO A 208 16.17 -6.72 -1.63
N LEU A 209 15.13 -6.70 -2.47
CA LEU A 209 13.76 -6.36 -2.08
C LEU A 209 12.93 -7.64 -2.09
N LEU A 210 12.52 -8.09 -0.91
CA LEU A 210 11.72 -9.29 -0.74
C LEU A 210 10.26 -8.90 -0.49
N VAL A 211 9.34 -9.63 -1.13
CA VAL A 211 7.89 -9.40 -1.00
C VAL A 211 7.25 -10.66 -0.39
N PRO A 212 7.18 -10.78 0.96
CA PRO A 212 6.60 -11.96 1.60
C PRO A 212 5.12 -12.13 1.25
N LYS A 213 4.70 -13.39 1.09
CA LYS A 213 3.29 -13.77 0.94
C LYS A 213 2.61 -13.83 2.30
N VAL A 214 2.26 -12.68 2.86
CA VAL A 214 1.54 -12.55 4.14
C VAL A 214 0.05 -12.87 4.01
N PRO A 215 -0.70 -13.08 5.11
CA PRO A 215 -2.16 -13.24 5.05
C PRO A 215 -2.81 -11.99 4.45
N GLN A 216 -3.73 -12.21 3.50
CA GLN A 216 -4.36 -11.14 2.71
C GLN A 216 -5.72 -10.74 3.29
N GLN A 217 -6.06 -9.46 3.18
CA GLN A 217 -7.37 -8.94 3.59
C GLN A 217 -8.45 -9.30 2.57
N ARG A 218 -9.73 -9.16 2.96
CA ARG A 218 -10.87 -9.56 2.11
C ARG A 218 -11.61 -8.40 1.44
N ASN A 219 -11.52 -7.18 1.95
CA ASN A 219 -12.47 -6.11 1.61
C ASN A 219 -11.85 -4.80 1.09
N GLY A 220 -10.52 -4.74 0.87
CA GLY A 220 -9.88 -3.57 0.28
C GLY A 220 -9.71 -2.36 1.22
N LYS A 221 -10.24 -2.41 2.44
CA LYS A 221 -10.38 -1.25 3.33
C LYS A 221 -9.57 -1.37 4.61
N GLU A 222 -9.03 -2.54 4.89
CA GLU A 222 -8.36 -2.89 6.13
C GLU A 222 -6.83 -2.79 6.02
N CYS A 223 -6.28 -2.38 4.88
CA CYS A 223 -4.82 -2.35 4.65
C CYS A 223 -4.06 -1.60 5.76
N GLY A 224 -4.57 -0.48 6.27
CA GLY A 224 -3.95 0.24 7.38
C GLY A 224 -3.90 -0.57 8.68
N ASN A 225 -4.98 -1.29 9.01
CA ASN A 225 -5.04 -2.17 10.17
C ASN A 225 -4.08 -3.36 10.04
N PHE A 226 -3.98 -3.92 8.83
CA PHE A 226 -2.99 -4.96 8.53
C PHE A 226 -1.56 -4.45 8.70
N VAL A 227 -1.24 -3.24 8.24
CA VAL A 227 0.08 -2.63 8.46
C VAL A 227 0.40 -2.47 9.94
N LEU A 228 -0.53 -1.94 10.75
CA LEU A 228 -0.36 -1.84 12.21
C LEU A 228 -0.12 -3.22 12.83
N TYR A 229 -0.84 -4.25 12.36
CA TYR A 229 -0.70 -5.60 12.87
C TYR A 229 0.63 -6.25 12.43
N PHE A 230 1.06 -6.04 11.19
CA PHE A 230 2.38 -6.44 10.69
C PHE A 230 3.49 -5.84 11.53
N ILE A 231 3.42 -4.55 11.85
CA ILE A 231 4.38 -3.88 12.74
C ILE A 231 4.39 -4.57 14.11
N ASN A 232 3.23 -4.76 14.73
CA ASN A 232 3.12 -5.41 16.05
C ASN A 232 3.70 -6.84 16.05
N LEU A 233 3.45 -7.63 15.01
CA LEU A 233 3.99 -8.99 14.91
C LEU A 233 5.49 -8.98 14.61
N PHE A 234 5.93 -8.12 13.69
CA PHE A 234 7.34 -8.03 13.32
C PHE A 234 8.19 -7.60 14.52
N VAL A 235 7.80 -6.58 15.27
CA VAL A 235 8.55 -6.15 16.47
C VAL A 235 8.64 -7.26 17.52
N LYS A 236 7.60 -8.07 17.67
CA LYS A 236 7.58 -9.20 18.62
C LYS A 236 8.46 -10.37 18.18
N SER A 237 8.46 -10.68 16.89
CA SER A 237 9.03 -11.92 16.35
C SER A 237 10.33 -11.73 15.58
N ALA A 238 10.74 -10.50 15.27
CA ALA A 238 11.95 -10.27 14.49
C ALA A 238 13.16 -10.87 15.21
N PRO A 239 14.02 -11.59 14.48
CA PRO A 239 15.26 -12.10 15.03
C PRO A 239 16.19 -10.96 15.40
N GLU A 240 17.24 -11.26 16.14
CA GLU A 240 18.36 -10.34 16.30
C GLU A 240 19.16 -10.19 14.99
N ASN A 241 19.35 -11.29 14.26
CA ASN A 241 20.06 -11.34 13.00
C ASN A 241 19.14 -11.89 11.92
N PHE A 242 18.42 -11.02 11.22
CA PHE A 242 17.66 -11.44 10.03
C PHE A 242 18.60 -11.98 8.96
N ASN A 243 18.29 -13.16 8.44
CA ASN A 243 19.03 -13.83 7.38
C ASN A 243 18.06 -14.14 6.22
N ILE A 244 18.45 -13.71 5.02
CA ILE A 244 17.70 -13.90 3.77
C ILE A 244 17.74 -15.36 3.32
N ASP A 245 18.81 -16.09 3.58
CA ASP A 245 18.99 -17.47 3.08
C ASP A 245 17.97 -18.44 3.69
N ASN A 246 17.57 -18.19 4.94
CA ASN A 246 16.59 -19.00 5.67
C ASN A 246 15.17 -18.40 5.61
N TYR A 247 14.96 -17.35 4.82
CA TYR A 247 13.70 -16.63 4.74
C TYR A 247 12.76 -17.21 3.65
N PRO A 248 11.42 -17.22 3.88
CA PRO A 248 10.72 -16.80 5.09
C PRO A 248 10.53 -17.95 6.09
N TYR A 249 10.95 -17.77 7.34
CA TYR A 249 10.52 -18.61 8.47
C TYR A 249 9.38 -17.98 9.29
N PHE A 250 9.14 -16.66 9.11
CA PHE A 250 7.97 -15.90 9.54
C PHE A 250 7.54 -14.96 8.39
N MET A 251 6.37 -14.30 8.47
CA MET A 251 5.75 -13.58 7.33
C MET A 251 5.27 -14.47 6.17
N LYS A 252 4.80 -15.67 6.51
CA LYS A 252 4.17 -16.62 5.59
C LYS A 252 2.66 -16.38 5.45
N ASN A 253 2.01 -17.11 4.56
CA ASN A 253 0.57 -16.99 4.29
C ASN A 253 -0.31 -17.44 5.46
N ASP A 254 0.27 -18.22 6.38
CA ASP A 254 -0.32 -18.72 7.61
C ASP A 254 0.20 -17.98 8.86
N TRP A 255 0.90 -16.85 8.70
CA TRP A 255 1.51 -16.12 9.82
C TRP A 255 0.50 -15.74 10.92
N PHE A 256 -0.76 -15.53 10.54
CA PHE A 256 -1.87 -15.35 11.46
C PHE A 256 -3.20 -15.65 10.75
N ASN A 257 -4.26 -15.88 11.53
CA ASN A 257 -5.63 -16.02 11.02
C ASN A 257 -6.41 -14.69 11.10
N ALA A 258 -7.56 -14.63 10.42
CA ALA A 258 -8.41 -13.43 10.38
C ALA A 258 -8.89 -12.99 11.79
N GLU A 259 -9.16 -13.94 12.68
CA GLU A 259 -9.61 -13.64 14.04
C GLU A 259 -8.51 -12.92 14.85
N ALA A 260 -7.24 -13.25 14.62
CA ALA A 260 -6.12 -12.63 15.33
C ALA A 260 -5.99 -11.13 15.00
N VAL A 261 -6.17 -10.75 13.73
CA VAL A 261 -6.15 -9.33 13.32
C VAL A 261 -7.39 -8.59 13.83
N GLU A 262 -8.57 -9.21 13.81
CA GLU A 262 -9.80 -8.63 14.36
C GLU A 262 -9.64 -8.33 15.86
N ARG A 263 -9.21 -9.32 16.66
CA ARG A 263 -8.97 -9.15 18.10
C ARG A 263 -7.88 -8.11 18.39
N PHE A 264 -6.86 -8.02 17.54
CA PHE A 264 -5.83 -6.98 17.66
C PHE A 264 -6.42 -5.59 17.46
N CYS A 265 -7.21 -5.39 16.41
CA CYS A 265 -7.83 -4.10 16.11
C CYS A 265 -8.82 -3.69 17.20
N GLU A 266 -9.65 -4.61 17.68
CA GLU A 266 -10.58 -4.36 18.80
C GLU A 266 -9.84 -3.86 20.05
N ARG A 267 -8.72 -4.52 20.40
CA ARG A 267 -7.89 -4.07 21.53
C ARG A 267 -7.26 -2.71 21.25
N LEU A 268 -6.69 -2.49 20.07
CA LEU A 268 -6.00 -1.25 19.73
C LEU A 268 -6.95 -0.05 19.72
N HIS A 269 -8.15 -0.22 19.16
CA HIS A 269 -9.17 0.81 19.11
C HIS A 269 -9.76 1.14 20.48
N ALA A 270 -9.76 0.18 21.42
CA ALA A 270 -10.18 0.43 22.79
C ALA A 270 -9.15 1.24 23.61
N LEU A 271 -7.97 1.52 23.05
CA LEU A 271 -6.86 2.19 23.73
C LEU A 271 -6.59 3.60 23.22
N ALA A 272 -7.28 4.03 22.15
CA ALA A 272 -7.13 5.32 21.50
C ALA A 272 -8.30 6.26 21.78
#